data_AF-A0A821TF93-F1
#
_entry.id   AF-A0A821TF93-F1
#
_cell.length_a   1.000
_cell.length_b   1.000
_cell.length_c   1.000
_cell.angle_alpha   90.00
_cell.angle_beta   90.00
_cell.angle_gamma   90.00
#
_symmetry.space_group_name_H-M   'P 1'
#
loop_
_entity.id
_entity.type
_entity.pdbx_description
1 polymer ?
#
loop_
_entity_poly.entity_id
_entity_poly.type
_entity_poly.pdbx_seq_one_letter_code
_entity_poly.pdbx_strand_id
1 'polypeptide(L)'
;MNEVSRAFSAMCLCIFSNAAGYQPVPYVIMSELFSFQHRGMVTSFISSVDALSDFLQTKAYDPMLKYFGIHWVFIFFSLVCFLGTFYTVLYVPETKDRSVEEIYALLEDGRQKEKRKDVENGIDKDDEVSRL
;
A
#
# COMPACT_ATOMS: atom_id res chain seq x y z
N MET A 1 18.18 38.39 11.16
CA MET A 1 17.76 37.63 12.37
C MET A 1 16.33 37.08 12.24
N ASN A 2 15.37 37.87 11.73
CA ASN A 2 13.97 37.43 11.59
C ASN A 2 13.74 36.40 10.46
N GLU A 3 14.46 36.46 9.34
CA GLU A 3 14.31 35.48 8.25
C GLU A 3 14.86 34.09 8.61
N VAL A 4 16.00 34.03 9.30
CA VAL A 4 16.60 32.75 9.74
C VAL A 4 15.71 32.06 10.77
N SER A 5 15.13 32.81 11.71
CA SER A 5 14.17 32.28 12.69
C SER A 5 12.91 31.71 12.02
N ARG A 6 12.39 32.38 10.97
CA ARG A 6 11.25 31.90 10.19
C ARG A 6 11.57 30.65 9.36
N ALA A 7 12.76 30.59 8.76
CA ALA A 7 13.20 29.42 8.02
C ALA A 7 13.35 28.20 8.95
N PHE A 8 13.90 28.43 10.14
CA PHE A 8 14.07 27.38 11.15
C PHE A 8 12.72 26.84 11.64
N SER A 9 11.76 27.72 11.97
CA SER A 9 10.43 27.29 12.40
C SER A 9 9.66 26.55 11.32
N ALA A 10 9.76 26.98 10.05
CA ALA A 10 9.16 26.29 8.92
C ALA A 10 9.74 24.88 8.73
N MET A 11 11.07 24.73 8.80
CA MET A 11 11.70 23.40 8.71
C MET A 11 11.28 22.48 9.85
N CYS A 12 11.24 22.98 11.09
CA CYS A 12 10.78 22.20 12.24
C CYS A 12 9.33 21.70 12.06
N LEU A 13 8.43 22.56 11.57
CA LEU A 13 7.05 22.18 11.29
C LEU A 13 6.95 21.13 10.19
N CYS A 14 7.67 21.29 9.09
CA CYS A 14 7.68 20.32 7.98
C CYS A 14 8.18 18.94 8.43
N ILE A 15 9.27 18.90 9.22
CA ILE A 15 9.82 17.65 9.76
C ILE A 15 8.81 16.98 10.69
N PHE A 16 8.18 17.76 11.58
CA PHE A 16 7.17 17.24 12.50
C PHE A 16 5.96 16.67 11.75
N SER A 17 5.43 17.37 10.75
CA SER A 17 4.30 16.88 9.94
C SER A 17 4.63 15.63 9.15
N ASN A 18 5.86 15.52 8.63
CA ASN A 18 6.30 14.32 7.92
C ASN A 18 6.39 13.11 8.87
N ALA A 19 6.99 13.30 10.04
CA ALA A 19 7.13 12.27 11.06
C ALA A 19 5.78 11.88 11.70
N ALA A 20 4.85 12.82 11.86
CA ALA A 20 3.57 12.58 12.54
C ALA A 20 2.54 11.82 11.69
N GLY A 21 2.68 11.82 10.35
CA GLY A 21 1.65 11.25 9.49
C GLY A 21 2.18 10.62 8.21
N TYR A 22 2.94 11.37 7.42
CA TYR A 22 3.29 10.92 6.06
C TYR A 22 4.05 9.59 6.03
N GLN A 23 5.02 9.42 6.93
CA GLN A 23 5.83 8.22 7.03
C GLN A 23 5.17 7.05 7.79
N PRO A 24 4.55 7.25 8.97
CA PRO A 24 3.96 6.14 9.71
C PRO A 24 2.60 5.68 9.17
N VAL A 25 1.79 6.54 8.55
CA VAL A 25 0.42 6.19 8.09
C VAL A 25 0.40 4.99 7.14
N PRO A 26 1.15 4.96 6.03
CA PRO A 26 1.13 3.82 5.12
C PRO A 26 1.72 2.55 5.77
N TYR A 27 2.71 2.70 6.65
CA TYR A 27 3.31 1.60 7.40
C TYR A 27 2.30 0.97 8.38
N VAL A 28 1.53 1.80 9.09
CA VAL A 28 0.51 1.33 10.04
C VAL A 28 -0.64 0.65 9.31
N ILE A 29 -1.14 1.25 8.22
CA ILE A 29 -2.22 0.66 7.40
C ILE A 29 -1.81 -0.71 6.86
N MET A 30 -0.59 -0.84 6.33
CA MET A 30 -0.03 -2.15 5.96
C MET A 30 0.04 -3.09 7.16
N SER A 31 0.47 -2.60 8.32
CA SER A 31 0.59 -3.43 9.51
C SER A 31 -0.75 -3.94 10.05
N GLU A 32 -1.85 -3.24 9.76
CA GLU A 32 -3.23 -3.56 10.16
C GLU A 32 -3.95 -4.45 9.13
N LEU A 33 -3.65 -4.31 7.83
CA LEU A 33 -4.25 -5.10 6.75
C LEU A 33 -3.76 -6.55 6.66
N PHE A 34 -2.61 -6.89 7.25
CA PHE A 34 -2.00 -8.21 7.11
C PHE A 34 -1.88 -8.97 8.44
N SER A 35 -2.40 -10.21 8.45
CA SER A 35 -2.20 -11.18 9.53
C SER A 35 -0.70 -11.39 9.84
N PHE A 36 -0.39 -11.67 11.12
CA PHE A 36 0.96 -11.78 11.67
C PHE A 36 1.92 -12.68 10.86
N GLN A 37 1.39 -13.67 10.14
CA GLN A 37 2.19 -14.58 9.31
C GLN A 37 2.75 -13.95 8.02
N HIS A 38 2.08 -12.98 7.40
CA HIS A 38 2.50 -12.43 6.10
C HIS A 38 3.23 -11.09 6.19
N ARG A 39 3.23 -10.45 7.36
CA ARG A 39 3.85 -9.13 7.59
C ARG A 39 5.29 -9.08 7.09
N GLY A 40 6.11 -10.09 7.38
CA GLY A 40 7.53 -10.10 6.98
C GLY A 40 7.76 -10.04 5.47
N MET A 41 7.03 -10.85 4.69
CA MET A 41 7.16 -10.84 3.22
C MET A 41 6.66 -9.53 2.61
N VAL A 42 5.54 -9.03 3.12
CA VAL A 42 4.93 -7.79 2.61
C VAL A 42 5.82 -6.59 2.92
N THR A 43 6.36 -6.48 4.14
CA THR A 43 7.29 -5.39 4.50
C THR A 43 8.54 -5.41 3.65
N SER A 44 9.13 -6.58 3.38
CA SER A 44 10.31 -6.67 2.51
C SER A 44 10.00 -6.26 1.07
N PHE A 45 8.81 -6.60 0.57
CA PHE A 45 8.37 -6.17 -0.76
C PHE A 45 8.19 -4.66 -0.83
N ILE A 46 7.51 -4.05 0.15
CA ILE A 46 7.37 -2.59 0.24
C ILE A 46 8.73 -1.92 0.28
N SER A 47 9.62 -2.35 1.17
CA SER A 47 10.97 -1.79 1.28
C SER A 47 11.75 -1.92 -0.02
N SER A 48 11.54 -2.99 -0.78
CA SER A 48 12.18 -3.14 -2.10
C SER A 48 11.63 -2.15 -3.13
N VAL A 49 10.31 -1.96 -3.17
CA VAL A 49 9.66 -0.98 -4.06
C VAL A 49 10.03 0.46 -3.67
N ASP A 50 10.10 0.75 -2.38
CA ASP A 50 10.52 2.03 -1.83
C ASP A 50 11.97 2.35 -2.23
N ALA A 51 12.89 1.40 -2.01
CA ALA A 51 14.28 1.55 -2.41
C ALA A 51 14.45 1.70 -3.94
N LEU A 52 13.66 0.97 -4.74
CA LEU A 52 13.67 1.13 -6.20
C LEU A 52 13.17 2.51 -6.63
N SER A 53 12.15 3.03 -5.94
CA SER A 53 11.60 4.37 -6.21
C SER A 53 12.62 5.45 -5.87
N ASP A 54 13.31 5.35 -4.73
CA ASP A 54 14.36 6.28 -4.32
C ASP A 54 15.57 6.25 -5.27
N PHE A 55 15.94 5.05 -5.74
CA PHE A 55 16.97 4.90 -6.77
C PHE A 55 16.57 5.58 -8.09
N LEU A 56 15.33 5.37 -8.54
CA LEU A 56 14.82 5.99 -9.75
C LEU A 56 14.76 7.51 -9.61
N GLN A 57 14.33 8.03 -8.46
CA GLN A 57 14.33 9.45 -8.13
C GLN A 57 15.73 10.05 -8.21
N THR A 58 16.73 9.40 -7.60
CA THR A 58 18.13 9.83 -7.66
C THR A 58 18.65 9.84 -9.10
N LYS A 59 18.38 8.79 -9.88
CA LYS A 59 18.78 8.69 -11.28
C LYS A 59 18.09 9.69 -12.19
N ALA A 60 16.83 10.03 -11.91
CA ALA A 60 16.08 11.03 -12.64
C ALA A 60 16.55 12.46 -12.28
N TYR A 61 16.97 12.69 -11.03
CA TYR A 61 17.40 13.99 -10.53
C TYR A 61 18.67 14.51 -11.21
N ASP A 62 19.71 13.67 -11.36
CA ASP A 62 20.98 14.03 -12.02
C ASP A 62 20.82 14.68 -13.41
N PRO A 63 20.11 14.06 -14.39
CA PRO A 63 19.92 14.66 -15.71
C PRO A 63 19.00 15.89 -15.64
N MET A 64 17.95 15.86 -14.81
CA MET A 64 17.03 16.98 -14.68
C MET A 64 17.71 18.25 -14.16
N LEU A 65 18.60 18.10 -13.18
CA LEU A 65 19.40 19.19 -12.64
C LEU A 65 20.31 19.80 -13.71
N LYS A 66 20.93 18.95 -14.54
CA LYS A 66 21.88 19.37 -15.58
C LYS A 66 21.23 20.10 -16.75
N TYR A 67 20.02 19.71 -17.15
CA TYR A 67 19.34 20.28 -18.32
C TYR A 67 18.37 21.42 -17.99
N PHE A 68 17.62 21.34 -16.88
CA PHE A 68 16.54 22.27 -16.59
C PHE A 68 16.80 23.18 -15.39
N GLY A 69 17.79 22.86 -14.55
CA GLY A 69 18.07 23.60 -13.33
C GLY A 69 17.04 23.36 -12.22
N ILE A 70 17.39 23.75 -10.99
CA ILE A 70 16.72 23.26 -9.76
C ILE A 70 15.23 23.63 -9.65
N HIS A 71 14.81 24.73 -10.29
CA HIS A 71 13.44 25.22 -10.23
C HIS A 71 12.44 24.25 -10.88
N TRP A 72 12.77 23.72 -12.06
CA TRP A 72 11.90 22.81 -12.80
C TRP A 72 11.80 21.43 -12.15
N VAL A 73 12.90 20.98 -11.54
CA VAL A 73 12.95 19.73 -10.79
C VAL A 73 12.00 19.80 -9.58
N PHE A 74 12.03 20.91 -8.84
CA PHE A 74 11.14 21.14 -7.71
C PHE A 74 9.66 21.11 -8.10
N ILE A 75 9.30 21.77 -9.21
CA ILE A 75 7.93 21.79 -9.72
C ILE A 75 7.49 20.39 -10.14
N PHE A 76 8.34 19.64 -10.83
CA PHE A 76 8.04 18.28 -11.27
C PHE A 76 7.78 17.34 -10.09
N PHE A 77 8.67 17.31 -9.10
CA PHE A 77 8.49 16.50 -7.90
C PHE A 77 7.26 16.93 -7.10
N SER A 78 7.00 18.23 -6.99
CA SER A 78 5.80 18.74 -6.33
C SER A 78 4.52 18.26 -7.02
N LEU A 79 4.49 18.24 -8.36
CA LEU A 79 3.34 17.76 -9.13
C LEU A 79 3.11 16.25 -8.93
N VAL A 80 4.19 15.46 -8.93
CA VAL A 80 4.13 14.01 -8.66
C VAL A 80 3.62 13.74 -7.24
N CYS A 81 4.09 14.47 -6.23
CA CYS A 81 3.56 14.37 -4.87
C CYS A 81 2.08 14.76 -4.78
N PHE A 82 1.64 15.77 -5.53
CA PHE A 82 0.25 16.21 -5.53
C PHE A 82 -0.67 15.18 -6.19
N LEU A 83 -0.25 14.61 -7.32
CA LEU A 83 -0.95 13.49 -7.98
C LEU A 83 -0.99 12.25 -7.08
N GLY A 84 0.12 11.92 -6.42
CA GLY A 84 0.20 10.84 -5.46
C GLY A 84 -0.74 11.05 -4.27
N THR A 85 -0.79 12.26 -3.72
CA THR A 85 -1.71 12.62 -2.65
C THR A 85 -3.16 12.51 -3.09
N PHE A 86 -3.49 13.02 -4.28
CA PHE A 86 -4.85 12.96 -4.82
C PHE A 86 -5.27 11.51 -5.11
N TYR A 87 -4.37 10.71 -5.67
CA TYR A 87 -4.59 9.28 -5.84
C TYR A 87 -4.81 8.60 -4.50
N THR A 88 -3.96 8.83 -3.50
CA THR A 88 -4.14 8.26 -2.15
C THR A 88 -5.48 8.67 -1.56
N VAL A 89 -5.89 9.94 -1.65
CA VAL A 89 -7.17 10.41 -1.09
C VAL A 89 -8.39 9.85 -1.82
N LEU A 90 -8.32 9.62 -3.14
CA LEU A 90 -9.44 9.08 -3.92
C LEU A 90 -9.51 7.56 -3.95
N TYR A 91 -8.36 6.89 -4.06
CA TYR A 91 -8.24 5.44 -4.24
C TYR A 91 -7.95 4.67 -2.96
N VAL A 92 -7.57 5.33 -1.87
CA VAL A 92 -7.66 4.75 -0.53
C VAL A 92 -9.02 5.17 0.03
N PRO A 93 -10.12 4.45 -0.28
CA PRO A 93 -11.31 4.57 0.55
C PRO A 93 -10.87 4.25 1.98
N GLU A 94 -11.36 5.01 2.96
CA GLU A 94 -11.10 4.74 4.38
C GLU A 94 -11.28 3.23 4.65
N THR A 95 -10.17 2.50 4.75
CA THR A 95 -10.12 1.12 5.27
C THR A 95 -10.15 1.15 6.78
N LYS A 96 -10.90 2.09 7.36
CA LYS A 96 -10.95 2.39 8.79
C LYS A 96 -12.25 1.86 9.40
N ASP A 97 -12.80 0.76 8.89
CA ASP A 97 -13.97 0.11 9.52
C ASP A 97 -14.23 -1.35 9.07
N ARG A 98 -13.33 -2.01 8.33
CA ARG A 98 -13.49 -3.43 7.98
C ARG A 98 -12.30 -4.22 8.50
N SER A 99 -12.57 -5.10 9.45
CA SER A 99 -11.56 -5.99 9.99
C SER A 99 -11.13 -7.00 8.93
N VAL A 100 -9.85 -7.29 8.89
CA VAL A 100 -9.23 -8.27 7.98
C VAL A 100 -9.89 -9.63 8.18
N GLU A 101 -10.30 -9.94 9.41
CA GLU A 101 -11.05 -11.14 9.79
C GLU A 101 -12.40 -11.26 9.07
N GLU A 102 -13.11 -10.16 8.78
CA GLU A 102 -14.39 -10.21 8.06
C GLU A 102 -14.18 -10.52 6.56
N ILE A 103 -13.10 -10.01 5.97
CA ILE A 103 -12.70 -10.30 4.58
C ILE A 103 -12.28 -11.75 4.44
N TYR A 104 -11.48 -12.27 5.38
CA TYR A 104 -11.11 -13.69 5.39
C TYR A 104 -12.31 -14.61 5.68
N ALA A 105 -13.23 -14.24 6.57
CA ALA A 105 -14.44 -15.01 6.85
C ALA A 105 -15.37 -15.12 5.62
N LEU A 106 -15.51 -14.04 4.84
CA LEU A 106 -16.24 -14.04 3.56
C LEU A 106 -15.58 -14.94 2.51
N LEU A 107 -14.25 -15.06 2.51
CA LEU A 107 -13.49 -15.92 1.60
C LEU A 107 -13.48 -17.40 2.03
N GLU A 108 -13.50 -17.69 3.33
CA GLU A 108 -13.52 -19.05 3.86
C GLU A 108 -14.90 -19.74 3.69
N ASP A 109 -15.99 -18.98 3.79
CA ASP A 109 -17.36 -19.49 3.53
C ASP A 109 -17.53 -19.97 2.06
N GLY A 110 -16.82 -19.36 1.11
CA GLY A 110 -16.82 -19.77 -0.29
C GLY A 110 -16.12 -21.12 -0.52
N ARG A 111 -15.01 -21.39 0.18
CA ARG A 111 -14.24 -22.63 0.04
C ARG A 111 -14.90 -23.85 0.70
N GLN A 112 -15.67 -23.66 1.78
CA GLN A 112 -16.45 -24.75 2.37
C GLN A 112 -17.65 -25.15 1.51
N LYS A 113 -18.32 -24.21 0.82
CA LYS A 113 -19.41 -24.53 -0.10
C LYS A 113 -18.95 -25.30 -1.33
N GLU A 114 -17.74 -25.03 -1.82
CA GLU A 114 -17.15 -25.81 -2.91
C GLU A 114 -16.78 -27.22 -2.43
N LYS A 115 -16.09 -27.35 -1.28
CA LYS A 115 -15.72 -28.63 -0.64
C LYS A 115 -16.88 -29.49 -0.10
N ARG A 116 -18.10 -28.95 -0.04
CA ARG A 116 -19.30 -29.72 0.31
C ARG A 116 -20.06 -30.18 -0.94
N LYS A 117 -19.95 -29.45 -2.06
CA LYS A 117 -20.63 -29.78 -3.33
C LYS A 117 -19.93 -30.87 -4.12
N ASP A 118 -18.60 -30.89 -4.11
CA ASP A 118 -17.76 -31.97 -4.65
C ASP A 118 -17.87 -33.27 -3.82
N VAL A 119 -18.06 -33.18 -2.49
CA VAL A 119 -18.36 -34.34 -1.64
C VAL A 119 -19.80 -34.82 -1.85
N GLU A 120 -20.79 -33.93 -1.95
CA GLU A 120 -22.20 -34.30 -2.20
C GLU A 120 -22.44 -34.82 -3.63
N ASN A 121 -21.76 -34.29 -4.65
CA ASN A 121 -21.78 -34.84 -6.03
C ASN A 121 -20.91 -36.11 -6.20
N GLY A 122 -20.07 -36.43 -5.21
CA GLY A 122 -19.22 -37.62 -5.21
C GLY A 122 -19.82 -38.84 -4.51
N ILE A 123 -20.95 -38.68 -3.81
CA ILE A 123 -21.61 -39.74 -3.02
C ILE A 123 -22.87 -40.31 -3.75
N ASP A 124 -23.25 -39.79 -4.92
CA ASP A 124 -24.41 -40.27 -5.70
C ASP A 124 -24.02 -41.14 -6.91
N LYS A 125 -22.91 -41.92 -6.84
CA LYS A 125 -22.48 -42.78 -7.96
C LYS A 125 -22.00 -44.19 -7.58
N ASP A 126 -22.63 -44.76 -6.58
CA ASP A 126 -22.75 -46.19 -6.39
C ASP A 126 -24.24 -46.38 -6.12
N ASP A 127 -25.07 -46.61 -7.15
CA ASP A 127 -25.78 -47.90 -7.25
C ASP A 127 -26.50 -48.15 -8.60
N GLU A 128 -26.36 -47.30 -9.63
CA GLU A 128 -27.10 -47.44 -10.90
C GLU A 128 -26.34 -48.17 -12.04
N VAL A 129 -25.23 -48.86 -11.74
CA VAL A 129 -24.51 -49.72 -12.71
C VAL A 129 -24.36 -51.16 -12.19
N SER A 130 -25.40 -51.66 -11.52
CA SER A 130 -25.53 -53.09 -11.15
C SER A 130 -26.83 -53.72 -11.68
N ARG A 131 -27.55 -53.04 -12.57
CA ARG A 131 -28.80 -53.52 -13.19
C ARG A 131 -28.90 -53.36 -14.71
N LEU A 132 -27.76 -53.32 -15.40
CA LEU A 132 -27.64 -53.64 -16.83
C LEU A 132 -26.40 -54.52 -17.02
#